data_AF-A0AAV7K277-F1
#
_entry.id   AF-A0AAV7K277-F1
#
_cell.length_a   1.000
_cell.length_b   1.000
_cell.length_c   1.000
_cell.angle_alpha   90.00
_cell.angle_beta   90.00
_cell.angle_gamma   90.00
#
_symmetry.space_group_name_H-M   'P 1'
#
loop_
_entity.id
_entity.type
_entity.pdbx_description
1 polymer ?
#
loop_
_entity_poly.entity_id
_entity_poly.type
_entity_poly.pdbx_seq_one_letter_code
_entity_poly.pdbx_strand_id
1 'polypeptide(L)'
;MTTSKNFVKQKRKEAQYEREEREMKRLHAVQPSQEFIECDFEEFESFDSSTSNTHKYTRNHNQLRNLAIMCDRYQISDRAIANAVLQDYGIITQEEDSQIIDRNKLRRSRFSVRKELANEAHETINDISAIYFDGRKDQTRVLVEREDGHLHQDTANEEHYTVLSEPGNQYVAHITPSSGKAKDIAKELTDLCRERNSNLMAVGVDGVRVNTGIYNGCIRLLELEFTKPLHWFICQLHGNELPLRHLFQIIDGKTSGPNSFKGVIGKELNCDFTCKPIAAYHPLCGKTQLIDCDILKNLNKDQKYLYNICHAVQTGICSSELASMQPGPLHHARWTTLANRLLRSYISMIHPTPELSRLVNFIVNYYAPVWFRIKSNPICTDGPKNMFLRYLCYEIYRSLTKK
;
A
#
# COMPACT_ATOMS: atom_id res chain seq x y z
N MET A 1 6.23 -41.32 -31.16
CA MET A 1 4.92 -40.68 -30.88
C MET A 1 4.97 -39.44 -29.98
N THR A 2 6.12 -39.09 -29.39
CA THR A 2 6.28 -37.93 -28.48
C THR A 2 6.64 -36.61 -29.19
N THR A 3 7.24 -36.67 -30.37
CA THR A 3 7.65 -35.50 -31.18
C THR A 3 6.48 -34.77 -31.84
N SER A 4 5.42 -35.50 -32.23
CA SER A 4 4.22 -34.93 -32.85
C SER A 4 3.35 -34.12 -31.86
N LYS A 5 3.31 -34.52 -30.58
CA LYS A 5 2.55 -33.79 -29.53
C LYS A 5 3.16 -32.42 -29.19
N ASN A 6 4.48 -32.29 -29.23
CA ASN A 6 5.16 -31.01 -28.98
C ASN A 6 4.97 -30.03 -30.15
N PHE A 7 5.01 -30.52 -31.38
CA PHE A 7 4.75 -29.71 -32.58
C PHE A 7 3.32 -29.17 -32.61
N VAL A 8 2.33 -30.00 -32.25
CA VAL A 8 0.92 -29.58 -32.14
C VAL A 8 0.73 -28.55 -31.01
N LYS A 9 1.48 -28.67 -29.91
CA LYS A 9 1.42 -27.72 -28.78
C LYS A 9 2.04 -26.37 -29.13
N GLN A 10 3.07 -26.37 -29.97
CA GLN A 10 3.72 -25.14 -30.47
C GLN A 10 2.84 -24.40 -31.47
N LYS A 11 2.27 -25.12 -32.46
CA LYS A 11 1.29 -24.52 -33.39
C LYS A 11 0.04 -23.96 -32.70
N ARG A 12 -0.41 -24.57 -31.60
CA ARG A 12 -1.51 -24.03 -30.78
C ARG A 12 -1.16 -22.74 -30.06
N LYS A 13 0.10 -22.58 -29.61
CA LYS A 13 0.58 -21.33 -28.99
C LYS A 13 0.73 -20.21 -30.00
N GLU A 14 1.27 -20.50 -31.18
CA GLU A 14 1.41 -19.53 -32.27
C GLU A 14 0.03 -19.04 -32.75
N ALA A 15 -0.93 -19.96 -32.95
CA ALA A 15 -2.29 -19.61 -33.31
C ALA A 15 -3.04 -18.80 -32.22
N GLN A 16 -2.68 -19.00 -30.94
CA GLN A 16 -3.23 -18.21 -29.84
C GLN A 16 -2.64 -16.78 -29.84
N TYR A 17 -1.33 -16.65 -30.06
CA TYR A 17 -0.66 -15.36 -30.15
C TYR A 17 -1.18 -14.52 -31.32
N GLU A 18 -1.36 -15.12 -32.50
CA GLU A 18 -1.98 -14.43 -33.66
C GLU A 18 -3.43 -14.00 -33.41
N ARG A 19 -4.18 -14.75 -32.58
CA ARG A 19 -5.55 -14.37 -32.18
C ARG A 19 -5.54 -13.17 -31.25
N GLU A 20 -4.66 -13.18 -30.25
CA GLU A 20 -4.49 -12.09 -29.29
C GLU A 20 -4.00 -10.80 -29.97
N GLU A 21 -3.13 -10.91 -30.97
CA GLU A 21 -2.66 -9.77 -31.77
C GLU A 21 -3.77 -9.18 -32.65
N ARG A 22 -4.62 -10.02 -33.26
CA ARG A 22 -5.79 -9.56 -34.04
C ARG A 22 -6.86 -8.92 -33.15
N GLU A 23 -7.02 -9.39 -31.92
CA GLU A 23 -7.94 -8.82 -30.94
C GLU A 23 -7.44 -7.46 -30.43
N MET A 24 -6.13 -7.32 -30.18
CA MET A 24 -5.48 -6.04 -29.86
C MET A 24 -5.62 -5.01 -30.99
N LYS A 25 -5.46 -5.44 -32.26
CA LYS A 25 -5.67 -4.59 -33.44
C LYS A 25 -7.15 -4.20 -33.62
N ARG A 26 -8.10 -5.07 -33.26
CA ARG A 26 -9.54 -4.73 -33.25
C ARG A 26 -9.91 -3.76 -32.13
N LEU A 27 -9.32 -3.90 -30.94
CA LEU A 27 -9.54 -2.98 -29.82
C LEU A 27 -8.99 -1.57 -30.10
N HIS A 28 -7.91 -1.45 -30.87
CA HIS A 28 -7.38 -0.15 -31.33
C HIS A 28 -8.21 0.50 -32.45
N ALA A 29 -9.08 -0.25 -33.14
CA ALA A 29 -9.90 0.25 -34.25
C ALA A 29 -11.29 0.75 -33.82
N VAL A 30 -11.66 0.62 -32.55
CA VAL A 30 -12.94 1.11 -32.01
C VAL A 30 -12.66 2.37 -31.20
N GLN A 31 -12.76 3.54 -31.82
CA GLN A 31 -12.86 4.80 -31.08
C GLN A 31 -14.26 4.90 -30.45
N PRO A 32 -14.39 5.06 -29.13
CA PRO A 32 -15.62 5.57 -28.53
C PRO A 32 -15.62 7.09 -28.67
N SER A 33 -16.57 7.62 -29.43
CA SER A 33 -17.04 8.99 -29.28
C SER A 33 -17.59 9.17 -27.87
N GLN A 34 -16.90 9.92 -27.02
CA GLN A 34 -17.52 10.46 -25.81
C GLN A 34 -16.91 11.82 -25.48
N GLU A 35 -17.82 12.79 -25.42
CA GLU A 35 -17.62 14.22 -25.22
C GLU A 35 -16.79 14.50 -23.97
N PHE A 36 -15.66 15.16 -24.16
CA PHE A 36 -15.01 15.91 -23.10
C PHE A 36 -15.79 17.21 -22.93
N ILE A 37 -16.34 17.43 -21.74
CA ILE A 37 -16.74 18.77 -21.30
C ILE A 37 -15.45 19.56 -21.11
N GLU A 38 -15.16 20.44 -22.07
CA GLU A 38 -14.22 21.55 -21.89
C GLU A 38 -14.77 22.43 -20.76
N CYS A 39 -14.00 22.58 -19.68
CA CYS A 39 -14.11 23.76 -18.84
C CYS A 39 -12.96 24.68 -19.23
N ASP A 40 -13.29 25.56 -20.16
CA ASP A 40 -12.74 26.89 -20.46
C ASP A 40 -11.29 27.12 -20.06
N PHE A 41 -10.45 26.88 -21.06
CA PHE A 41 -9.15 27.49 -21.22
C PHE A 41 -9.38 28.98 -21.55
N GLU A 42 -9.26 29.87 -20.57
CA GLU A 42 -9.18 31.30 -20.90
C GLU A 42 -7.87 31.54 -21.67
N GLU A 43 -8.02 31.85 -22.96
CA GLU A 43 -6.99 32.42 -23.82
C GLU A 43 -6.38 33.65 -23.12
N PHE A 44 -5.11 33.57 -22.75
CA PHE A 44 -4.35 34.76 -22.44
C PHE A 44 -4.04 35.44 -23.77
N GLU A 45 -4.88 36.41 -24.14
CA GLU A 45 -4.61 37.35 -25.22
C GLU A 45 -3.19 37.91 -25.07
N SER A 46 -2.46 37.96 -26.18
CA SER A 46 -1.18 38.63 -26.28
C SER A 46 -1.34 40.11 -25.95
N PHE A 47 -1.09 40.49 -24.70
CA PHE A 47 -1.05 41.90 -24.31
C PHE A 47 0.21 42.56 -24.86
N ASP A 48 -0.04 43.55 -25.72
CA ASP A 48 0.92 44.35 -26.45
C ASP A 48 1.95 45.03 -25.54
N SER A 49 3.18 45.09 -26.03
CA SER A 49 4.33 45.65 -25.35
C SER A 49 4.22 47.18 -25.28
N SER A 50 3.70 47.74 -24.19
CA SER A 50 4.01 49.11 -23.78
C SER A 50 3.45 49.44 -22.39
N THR A 51 4.09 48.93 -21.34
CA THR A 51 4.23 49.64 -20.05
C THR A 51 5.26 48.91 -19.20
N SER A 52 6.43 49.53 -19.09
CA SER A 52 7.54 49.06 -18.26
C SER A 52 7.19 49.24 -16.77
N ASN A 53 6.48 48.29 -16.16
CA ASN A 53 6.48 48.14 -14.71
C ASN A 53 7.49 47.06 -14.34
N THR A 54 8.65 47.50 -13.88
CA THR A 54 9.73 46.64 -13.42
C THR A 54 9.38 46.07 -12.03
N HIS A 55 8.43 45.15 -11.95
CA HIS A 55 8.34 44.28 -10.77
C HIS A 55 9.61 43.42 -10.73
N LYS A 56 10.56 43.81 -9.88
CA LYS A 56 11.68 42.95 -9.49
C LYS A 56 11.07 41.71 -8.84
N TYR A 57 11.04 40.59 -9.55
CA TYR A 57 10.74 39.29 -8.96
C TYR A 57 11.80 39.00 -7.89
N THR A 58 11.47 39.28 -6.63
CA THR A 58 12.34 38.98 -5.50
C THR A 58 12.24 37.49 -5.26
N ARG A 59 13.29 36.74 -5.64
CA ARG A 59 13.31 35.29 -5.50
C ARG A 59 13.34 34.92 -4.02
N ASN A 60 12.35 34.18 -3.55
CA ASN A 60 12.32 33.69 -2.18
C ASN A 60 13.49 32.72 -1.94
N HIS A 61 14.49 33.10 -1.14
CA HIS A 61 15.69 32.29 -0.84
C HIS A 61 15.61 31.52 0.50
N ASN A 62 14.51 31.66 1.26
CA ASN A 62 14.38 31.01 2.57
C ASN A 62 14.48 29.48 2.48
N GLN A 63 15.17 28.89 3.45
CA GLN A 63 15.24 27.44 3.64
C GLN A 63 14.05 26.97 4.47
N LEU A 64 13.27 26.03 3.92
CA LEU A 64 12.01 25.57 4.54
C LEU A 64 12.21 24.22 5.24
N ARG A 65 13.32 24.03 5.96
CA ARG A 65 13.67 22.74 6.58
C ARG A 65 12.60 22.24 7.54
N ASN A 66 12.24 23.03 8.56
CA ASN A 66 11.25 22.63 9.56
C ASN A 66 9.86 22.41 8.94
N LEU A 67 9.45 23.30 8.04
CA LEU A 67 8.18 23.13 7.31
C LEU A 67 8.19 21.82 6.52
N ALA A 68 9.26 21.52 5.78
CA ALA A 68 9.39 20.28 5.03
C ALA A 68 9.35 19.04 5.92
N ILE A 69 10.05 19.04 7.06
CA ILE A 69 10.03 17.95 8.05
C ILE A 69 8.61 17.73 8.57
N MET A 70 7.89 18.79 8.94
CA MET A 70 6.53 18.70 9.45
C MET A 70 5.55 18.25 8.37
N CYS A 71 5.70 18.73 7.13
CA CYS A 71 4.89 18.26 6.01
C CYS A 71 5.11 16.77 5.71
N ASP A 72 6.34 16.26 5.84
CA ASP A 72 6.62 14.82 5.75
C ASP A 72 5.99 14.04 6.92
N ARG A 73 6.21 14.51 8.16
CA ARG A 73 5.74 13.85 9.37
C ARG A 73 4.21 13.73 9.42
N TYR A 74 3.49 14.78 9.02
CA TYR A 74 2.02 14.81 9.05
C TYR A 74 1.38 14.51 7.69
N GLN A 75 2.16 14.06 6.70
CA GLN A 75 1.69 13.72 5.36
C GLN A 75 0.90 14.85 4.69
N ILE A 76 1.29 16.10 4.95
CA ILE A 76 0.65 17.28 4.39
C ILE A 76 1.10 17.43 2.93
N SER A 77 0.14 17.68 2.04
CA SER A 77 0.41 17.92 0.62
C SER A 77 1.26 19.17 0.40
N ASP A 78 1.91 19.28 -0.75
CA ASP A 78 2.73 20.45 -1.10
C ASP A 78 1.93 21.75 -1.37
N ARG A 79 0.63 21.78 -1.01
CA ARG A 79 -0.28 22.89 -1.32
C ARG A 79 -0.52 23.83 -0.13
N ALA A 80 -0.50 25.13 -0.43
CA ALA A 80 -1.21 26.30 0.13
C ALA A 80 -1.27 26.56 1.65
N ILE A 81 -1.22 25.57 2.55
CA ILE A 81 -1.43 25.81 4.00
C ILE A 81 -0.39 26.79 4.55
N ALA A 82 0.87 26.69 4.12
CA ALA A 82 1.91 27.60 4.57
C ALA A 82 1.64 29.06 4.14
N ASN A 83 1.12 29.29 2.93
CA ASN A 83 0.82 30.65 2.47
C ASN A 83 -0.38 31.26 3.19
N ALA A 84 -1.41 30.46 3.53
CA ALA A 84 -2.54 30.93 4.33
C ALA A 84 -2.09 31.41 5.72
N VAL A 85 -1.23 30.63 6.39
CA VAL A 85 -0.62 31.06 7.67
C VAL A 85 0.20 32.34 7.49
N LEU A 86 1.02 32.45 6.44
CA LEU A 86 1.80 33.67 6.20
C LEU A 86 0.92 34.90 5.93
N GLN A 87 -0.28 34.73 5.34
CA GLN A 87 -1.26 35.81 5.16
C GLN A 87 -1.90 36.22 6.48
N ASP A 88 -2.32 35.29 7.33
CA ASP A 88 -2.92 35.58 8.64
C ASP A 88 -1.95 36.34 9.57
N TYR A 89 -0.65 36.08 9.42
CA TYR A 89 0.42 36.79 10.14
C TYR A 89 0.88 38.09 9.44
N GLY A 90 0.26 38.46 8.31
CA GLY A 90 0.58 39.68 7.57
C GLY A 90 1.95 39.69 6.88
N ILE A 91 2.58 38.51 6.70
CA ILE A 91 3.89 38.37 6.05
C ILE A 91 3.75 38.37 4.53
N ILE A 92 2.65 37.84 4.01
CA ILE A 92 2.26 37.94 2.60
C ILE A 92 1.02 38.82 2.52
N THR A 93 1.06 39.86 1.70
CA THR A 93 -0.08 40.74 1.42
C THR A 93 -0.27 40.88 -0.09
N GLN A 94 -1.29 41.63 -0.53
CA GLN A 94 -1.45 41.96 -1.96
C GLN A 94 -0.32 42.84 -2.50
N GLU A 95 0.37 43.57 -1.62
CA GLU A 95 1.45 44.49 -1.96
C GLU A 95 2.84 43.85 -1.77
N GLU A 96 2.94 42.81 -0.92
CA GLU A 96 4.18 42.11 -0.58
C GLU A 96 4.03 40.60 -0.77
N ASP A 97 4.60 40.09 -1.87
CA ASP A 97 4.48 38.70 -2.31
C ASP A 97 5.82 37.93 -2.33
N SER A 98 6.92 38.57 -1.90
CA SER A 98 8.28 37.99 -2.00
C SER A 98 8.46 36.72 -1.16
N GLN A 99 7.60 36.52 -0.16
CA GLN A 99 7.65 35.39 0.77
C GLN A 99 6.75 34.23 0.37
N ILE A 100 6.04 34.31 -0.77
CA ILE A 100 5.22 33.21 -1.27
C ILE A 100 6.04 31.92 -1.38
N ILE A 101 5.48 30.85 -0.83
CA ILE A 101 6.01 29.49 -0.95
C ILE A 101 5.27 28.80 -2.09
N ASP A 102 5.90 28.76 -3.26
CA ASP A 102 5.42 27.95 -4.37
C ASP A 102 5.53 26.44 -4.07
N ARG A 103 4.65 25.66 -4.68
CA ARG A 103 4.64 24.19 -4.58
C ARG A 103 6.00 23.58 -4.90
N ASN A 104 6.67 24.04 -5.95
CA ASN A 104 7.98 23.50 -6.35
C ASN A 104 9.07 23.88 -5.34
N LYS A 105 8.95 25.03 -4.67
CA LYS A 105 9.89 25.42 -3.61
C LYS A 105 9.78 24.47 -2.43
N LEU A 106 8.57 24.19 -1.94
CA LEU A 106 8.37 23.23 -0.85
C LEU A 106 8.84 21.82 -1.26
N ARG A 107 8.50 21.38 -2.49
CA ARG A 107 8.95 20.08 -3.02
C ARG A 107 10.47 19.95 -3.06
N ARG A 108 11.20 20.96 -3.53
CA ARG A 108 12.67 20.99 -3.51
C ARG A 108 13.22 20.96 -2.09
N SER A 109 12.61 21.71 -1.17
CA SER A 109 13.03 21.71 0.24
C SER A 109 12.85 20.33 0.88
N ARG A 110 11.72 19.66 0.64
CA ARG A 110 11.49 18.27 1.09
C ARG A 110 12.52 17.32 0.51
N PHE A 111 12.80 17.40 -0.79
CA PHE A 111 13.84 16.56 -1.40
C PHE A 111 15.20 16.77 -0.77
N SER A 112 15.61 18.03 -0.55
CA SER A 112 16.89 18.36 0.10
C SER A 112 16.96 17.81 1.52
N VAL A 113 15.93 18.03 2.32
CA VAL A 113 15.86 17.54 3.72
C VAL A 113 15.90 16.03 3.79
N ARG A 114 15.14 15.34 2.92
CA ARG A 114 15.16 13.87 2.88
C ARG A 114 16.53 13.33 2.51
N LYS A 115 17.21 13.95 1.54
CA LYS A 115 18.58 13.58 1.15
C LYS A 115 19.57 13.79 2.31
N GLU A 116 19.47 14.92 2.99
CA GLU A 116 20.29 15.24 4.16
C GLU A 116 20.09 14.21 5.28
N LEU A 117 18.84 13.93 5.66
CA LEU A 117 18.52 12.92 6.68
C LEU A 117 18.97 11.51 6.29
N ALA A 118 18.86 11.16 5.00
CA ALA A 118 19.36 9.88 4.50
C ALA A 118 20.89 9.78 4.57
N ASN A 119 21.61 10.87 4.31
CA ASN A 119 23.07 10.93 4.43
C ASN A 119 23.50 10.86 5.90
N GLU A 120 22.85 11.62 6.79
CA GLU A 120 23.09 11.57 8.24
C GLU A 120 22.90 10.14 8.79
N ALA A 121 21.83 9.46 8.35
CA ALA A 121 21.60 8.08 8.71
C ALA A 121 22.65 7.13 8.12
N HIS A 122 23.17 7.42 6.93
CA HIS A 122 24.22 6.63 6.30
C HIS A 122 25.55 6.71 7.07
N GLU A 123 25.91 7.88 7.59
CA GLU A 123 27.16 8.10 8.34
C GLU A 123 27.13 7.53 9.77
N THR A 124 25.94 7.37 10.35
CA THR A 124 25.79 6.97 11.76
C THR A 124 25.64 5.46 11.96
N ILE A 125 25.24 4.71 10.93
CA ILE A 125 24.96 3.28 11.02
C ILE A 125 26.12 2.46 10.46
N ASN A 126 27.00 2.01 11.36
CA ASN A 126 28.19 1.24 10.99
C ASN A 126 28.05 -0.28 11.18
N ASP A 127 27.14 -0.75 12.04
CA ASP A 127 26.95 -2.19 12.28
C ASP A 127 25.47 -2.58 12.17
N ILE A 128 25.13 -3.28 11.09
CA ILE A 128 23.77 -3.76 10.83
C ILE A 128 23.69 -5.24 11.16
N SER A 129 23.10 -5.55 12.30
CA SER A 129 22.83 -6.92 12.75
C SER A 129 21.59 -7.53 12.09
N ALA A 130 20.58 -6.72 11.75
CA ALA A 130 19.40 -7.18 11.05
C ALA A 130 18.86 -6.09 10.13
N ILE A 131 18.30 -6.49 8.98
CA ILE A 131 17.61 -5.57 8.06
C ILE A 131 16.14 -5.93 7.95
N TYR A 132 15.29 -4.92 7.92
CA TYR A 132 13.89 -5.04 7.54
C TYR A 132 13.70 -4.26 6.25
N PHE A 133 13.00 -4.84 5.28
CA PHE A 133 12.72 -4.12 4.05
C PHE A 133 11.30 -4.33 3.55
N ASP A 134 10.76 -3.27 2.96
CA ASP A 134 9.46 -3.28 2.29
C ASP A 134 9.55 -2.52 0.97
N GLY A 135 8.81 -3.04 -0.01
CA GLY A 135 8.87 -2.60 -1.39
C GLY A 135 7.59 -1.95 -1.86
N ARG A 136 7.72 -0.93 -2.70
CA ARG A 136 6.62 -0.29 -3.41
C ARG A 136 7.00 -0.15 -4.87
N LYS A 137 6.02 -0.39 -5.74
CA LYS A 137 6.13 -0.13 -7.16
C LYS A 137 5.41 1.17 -7.49
N ASP A 138 6.15 2.13 -8.03
CA ASP A 138 5.61 3.43 -8.43
C ASP A 138 5.73 3.63 -9.94
N GLN A 139 4.80 4.43 -10.48
CA GLN A 139 4.83 4.84 -11.88
C GLN A 139 5.57 6.17 -11.99
N THR A 140 6.71 6.15 -12.67
CA THR A 140 7.56 7.31 -12.90
C THR A 140 7.45 7.73 -14.37
N ARG A 141 7.33 9.03 -14.62
CA ARG A 141 7.37 9.57 -15.99
C ARG A 141 8.81 9.57 -16.49
N VAL A 142 9.03 8.94 -17.64
CA VAL A 142 10.33 8.86 -18.30
C VAL A 142 10.24 9.52 -19.67
N LEU A 143 11.37 10.03 -20.17
CA LEU A 143 11.47 10.50 -21.55
C LEU A 143 12.09 9.37 -22.39
N VAL A 144 11.39 8.98 -23.45
CA VAL A 144 11.82 7.92 -24.36
C VAL A 144 11.95 8.52 -25.75
N GLU A 145 13.12 8.36 -26.36
CA GLU A 145 13.35 8.73 -27.76
C GLU A 145 12.67 7.69 -28.65
N ARG A 146 11.80 8.15 -29.57
CA ARG A 146 11.13 7.28 -30.54
C ARG A 146 11.82 7.35 -31.90
N GLU A 147 11.36 6.53 -32.84
CA GLU A 147 11.89 6.44 -34.20
C GLU A 147 11.84 7.78 -34.98
N ASP A 148 11.05 8.74 -34.50
CA ASP A 148 10.96 10.11 -35.02
C ASP A 148 12.07 11.05 -34.52
N GLY A 149 12.98 10.57 -33.65
CA GLY A 149 14.07 11.35 -33.06
C GLY A 149 13.61 12.35 -31.99
N HIS A 150 12.34 12.30 -31.58
CA HIS A 150 11.80 13.17 -30.53
C HIS A 150 11.68 12.43 -29.20
N LEU A 151 11.88 13.17 -28.10
CA LEU A 151 11.66 12.66 -26.74
C LEU A 151 10.17 12.74 -26.40
N HIS A 152 9.56 11.59 -26.20
CA HIS A 152 8.17 11.48 -25.77
C HIS A 152 8.09 11.14 -24.29
N GLN A 153 7.09 11.68 -23.60
CA GLN A 153 6.80 11.26 -22.24
C GLN A 153 6.14 9.89 -22.25
N ASP A 154 6.75 8.94 -21.54
CA ASP A 154 6.19 7.62 -21.27
C ASP A 154 6.13 7.39 -19.75
N THR A 155 5.52 6.29 -19.33
CA THR A 155 5.45 5.87 -17.93
C THR A 155 6.20 4.57 -17.75
N ALA A 156 7.29 4.62 -16.98
CA ALA A 156 7.99 3.42 -16.53
C ALA A 156 7.53 3.05 -15.12
N ASN A 157 7.54 1.77 -14.81
CA ASN A 157 7.40 1.35 -13.43
C ASN A 157 8.78 1.23 -12.79
N GLU A 158 8.91 1.83 -11.61
CA GLU A 158 10.13 1.82 -10.81
C GLU A 158 9.84 1.11 -9.48
N GLU A 159 10.84 0.42 -8.98
CA GLU A 159 10.76 -0.34 -7.74
C GLU A 159 11.51 0.43 -6.67
N HIS A 160 10.86 0.66 -5.53
CA HIS A 160 11.39 1.45 -4.42
C HIS A 160 11.32 0.62 -3.16
N TYR A 161 12.47 0.35 -2.54
CA TYR A 161 12.55 -0.42 -1.31
C TYR A 161 13.12 0.44 -0.19
N THR A 162 12.42 0.49 0.93
CA THR A 162 12.93 1.09 2.16
C THR A 162 13.58 0.00 3.00
N VAL A 163 14.79 0.27 3.50
CA VAL A 163 15.55 -0.63 4.37
C VAL A 163 15.72 0.03 5.73
N LEU A 164 15.43 -0.73 6.79
CA LEU A 164 15.58 -0.34 8.18
C LEU A 164 16.51 -1.33 8.89
N SER A 165 17.23 -0.89 9.91
CA SER A 165 18.04 -1.76 10.77
C SER A 165 17.29 -2.11 12.05
N GLU A 166 17.57 -3.30 12.56
CA GLU A 166 17.20 -3.70 13.91
C GLU A 166 18.42 -4.29 14.66
N PRO A 167 18.54 -4.07 15.98
CA PRO A 167 17.61 -3.33 16.84
C PRO A 167 17.71 -1.81 16.67
N GLY A 168 16.59 -1.11 16.87
CA GLY A 168 16.55 0.36 16.96
C GLY A 168 15.70 1.05 15.89
N ASN A 169 15.11 0.29 14.97
CA ASN A 169 14.22 0.78 13.92
C ASN A 169 14.80 2.01 13.18
N GLN A 170 16.08 1.96 12.83
CA GLN A 170 16.77 3.09 12.20
C GLN A 170 16.64 2.99 10.69
N TYR A 171 16.44 4.12 10.02
CA TYR A 171 16.43 4.16 8.57
C TYR A 171 17.84 3.90 8.04
N VAL A 172 17.98 2.91 7.17
CA VAL A 172 19.29 2.47 6.66
C VAL A 172 19.50 3.01 5.25
N ALA A 173 18.56 2.75 4.34
CA ALA A 173 18.67 3.20 2.96
C ALA A 173 17.34 3.11 2.24
N HIS A 174 17.31 3.76 1.07
CA HIS A 174 16.29 3.56 0.06
C HIS A 174 16.99 3.07 -1.20
N ILE A 175 16.65 1.87 -1.66
CA ILE A 175 17.25 1.23 -2.83
C ILE A 175 16.22 1.15 -3.97
N THR A 176 16.70 1.26 -5.21
CA THR A 176 15.89 1.21 -6.42
C THR A 176 16.38 0.08 -7.33
N PRO A 177 16.04 -1.18 -7.03
CA PRO A 177 16.52 -2.31 -7.80
C PRO A 177 16.01 -2.24 -9.25
N SER A 178 16.80 -2.77 -10.18
CA SER A 178 16.46 -2.77 -11.62
C SER A 178 15.14 -3.46 -11.95
N SER A 179 14.69 -4.39 -11.09
CA SER A 179 13.34 -4.97 -11.18
C SER A 179 12.87 -5.51 -9.84
N GLY A 180 11.56 -5.79 -9.72
CA GLY A 180 10.96 -6.41 -8.53
C GLY A 180 11.24 -7.91 -8.40
N LYS A 181 12.25 -8.44 -9.12
CA LYS A 181 12.70 -9.82 -8.98
C LYS A 181 13.59 -9.94 -7.75
N ALA A 182 13.46 -11.06 -7.06
CA ALA A 182 14.24 -11.37 -5.86
C ALA A 182 15.75 -11.23 -6.05
N LYS A 183 16.27 -11.58 -7.24
CA LYS A 183 17.69 -11.46 -7.59
C LYS A 183 18.18 -10.02 -7.55
N ASP A 184 17.43 -9.11 -8.14
CA ASP A 184 17.84 -7.71 -8.28
C ASP A 184 17.72 -7.03 -6.91
N ILE A 185 16.65 -7.31 -6.16
CA ILE A 185 16.47 -6.85 -4.77
C ILE A 185 17.60 -7.38 -3.86
N ALA A 186 17.87 -8.69 -3.91
CA ALA A 186 18.92 -9.29 -3.07
C ALA A 186 20.30 -8.76 -3.41
N LYS A 187 20.58 -8.46 -4.69
CA LYS A 187 21.83 -7.84 -5.12
C LYS A 187 22.02 -6.47 -4.44
N GLU A 188 21.06 -5.57 -4.58
CA GLU A 188 21.13 -4.23 -3.97
C GLU A 188 21.30 -4.31 -2.44
N LEU A 189 20.56 -5.20 -1.77
CA LEU A 189 20.69 -5.42 -0.32
C LEU A 189 22.05 -6.00 0.08
N THR A 190 22.61 -6.88 -0.76
CA THR A 190 23.94 -7.46 -0.52
C THR A 190 25.02 -6.39 -0.63
N ASP A 191 24.96 -5.57 -1.68
CA ASP A 191 25.91 -4.48 -1.92
C ASP A 191 25.84 -3.49 -0.74
N LEU A 192 24.63 -3.10 -0.33
CA LEU A 192 24.38 -2.24 0.83
C LEU A 192 25.00 -2.77 2.15
N CYS A 193 24.85 -4.06 2.42
CA CYS A 193 25.39 -4.67 3.65
C CYS A 193 26.92 -4.81 3.59
N ARG A 194 27.48 -5.07 2.40
CA ARG A 194 28.94 -5.18 2.19
C ARG A 194 29.62 -3.81 2.35
N GLU A 195 29.05 -2.76 1.76
CA GLU A 195 29.53 -1.37 1.91
C GLU A 195 29.66 -0.97 3.38
N ARG A 196 28.77 -1.48 4.24
CA ARG A 196 28.73 -1.20 5.67
C ARG A 196 29.41 -2.25 6.55
N ASN A 197 30.19 -3.18 5.98
CA ASN A 197 30.85 -4.26 6.73
C ASN A 197 29.93 -4.99 7.73
N SER A 198 28.65 -5.13 7.37
CA SER A 198 27.60 -5.55 8.30
C SER A 198 27.65 -7.05 8.59
N ASN A 199 27.54 -7.43 9.87
CA ASN A 199 27.40 -8.83 10.25
C ASN A 199 25.92 -9.25 10.30
N LEU A 200 25.29 -9.38 9.14
CA LEU A 200 23.85 -9.62 9.06
C LEU A 200 23.41 -10.97 9.67
N MET A 201 22.60 -10.97 10.71
CA MET A 201 22.09 -12.18 11.38
C MET A 201 20.63 -12.48 11.06
N ALA A 202 19.83 -11.45 10.74
CA ALA A 202 18.39 -11.61 10.54
C ALA A 202 17.84 -10.69 9.45
N VAL A 203 16.74 -11.11 8.85
CA VAL A 203 16.03 -10.36 7.81
C VAL A 203 14.54 -10.36 8.09
N GLY A 204 13.93 -9.18 8.10
CA GLY A 204 12.50 -8.96 8.29
C GLY A 204 11.79 -8.51 7.02
N VAL A 205 10.75 -9.23 6.61
CA VAL A 205 10.04 -8.99 5.34
C VAL A 205 8.59 -9.42 5.40
N ASP A 206 7.81 -9.00 4.41
CA ASP A 206 6.51 -9.62 4.16
C ASP A 206 6.63 -11.07 3.65
N GLY A 207 5.56 -11.84 3.78
CA GLY A 207 5.50 -13.25 3.37
C GLY A 207 5.34 -13.51 1.87
N VAL A 208 5.62 -12.55 0.97
CA VAL A 208 5.44 -12.80 -0.47
C VAL A 208 6.51 -13.77 -1.01
N ARG A 209 6.18 -14.47 -2.10
CA ARG A 209 7.06 -15.48 -2.71
C ARG A 209 8.39 -14.89 -3.20
N VAL A 210 8.40 -13.63 -3.64
CA VAL A 210 9.63 -12.93 -4.06
C VAL A 210 10.61 -12.83 -2.90
N ASN A 211 10.13 -12.62 -1.67
CA ASN A 211 10.98 -12.47 -0.50
C ASN A 211 11.34 -13.83 0.13
N THR A 212 10.37 -14.75 0.21
CA THR A 212 10.45 -15.99 1.01
C THR A 212 10.60 -17.28 0.20
N GLY A 213 10.72 -17.21 -1.13
CA GLY A 213 10.84 -18.38 -1.98
C GLY A 213 12.04 -19.28 -1.63
N ILE A 214 11.81 -20.59 -1.56
CA ILE A 214 12.82 -21.57 -1.10
C ILE A 214 14.09 -21.65 -1.96
N TYR A 215 14.01 -21.30 -3.26
CA TYR A 215 15.14 -21.35 -4.19
C TYR A 215 15.60 -19.96 -4.64
N ASN A 216 14.63 -19.09 -4.98
CA ASN A 216 14.88 -17.77 -5.56
C ASN A 216 14.17 -16.67 -4.75
N GLY A 217 14.00 -16.87 -3.44
CA GLY A 217 13.53 -15.82 -2.54
C GLY A 217 14.66 -14.87 -2.18
N CYS A 218 14.35 -13.60 -1.92
CA CYS A 218 15.35 -12.61 -1.55
C CYS A 218 16.19 -13.05 -0.35
N ILE A 219 15.55 -13.55 0.74
CA ILE A 219 16.30 -14.04 1.90
C ILE A 219 17.21 -15.22 1.53
N ARG A 220 16.70 -16.16 0.72
CA ARG A 220 17.49 -17.31 0.28
C ARG A 220 18.74 -16.88 -0.50
N LEU A 221 18.59 -15.87 -1.36
CA LEU A 221 19.70 -15.33 -2.13
C LEU A 221 20.72 -14.61 -1.24
N LEU A 222 20.25 -13.87 -0.22
CA LEU A 222 21.14 -13.28 0.80
C LEU A 222 21.93 -14.35 1.56
N GLU A 223 21.28 -15.44 1.99
CA GLU A 223 21.97 -16.56 2.67
C GLU A 223 23.08 -17.17 1.82
N LEU A 224 22.86 -17.28 0.50
CA LEU A 224 23.87 -17.76 -0.45
C LEU A 224 25.02 -16.77 -0.60
N GLU A 225 24.73 -15.47 -0.73
CA GLU A 225 25.73 -14.40 -0.88
C GLU A 225 26.60 -14.21 0.37
N PHE A 226 26.03 -14.39 1.57
CA PHE A 226 26.76 -14.31 2.85
C PHE A 226 27.26 -15.67 3.33
N THR A 227 26.97 -16.75 2.61
CA THR A 227 27.36 -18.13 2.95
C THR A 227 26.96 -18.55 4.38
N LYS A 228 25.83 -18.06 4.88
CA LYS A 228 25.33 -18.35 6.24
C LYS A 228 23.82 -18.34 6.31
N PRO A 229 23.20 -19.14 7.20
CA PRO A 229 21.78 -19.03 7.47
C PRO A 229 21.45 -17.69 8.12
N LEU A 230 20.28 -17.14 7.78
CA LEU A 230 19.75 -15.92 8.38
C LEU A 230 18.51 -16.28 9.21
N HIS A 231 18.21 -15.50 10.24
CA HIS A 231 16.93 -15.63 10.95
C HIS A 231 15.82 -14.88 10.18
N TRP A 232 14.68 -15.53 9.96
CA TRP A 232 13.61 -15.00 9.11
C TRP A 232 12.49 -14.40 9.97
N PHE A 233 12.38 -13.08 10.00
CA PHE A 233 11.27 -12.37 10.64
C PHE A 233 10.17 -12.07 9.61
N ILE A 234 9.29 -13.05 9.40
CA ILE A 234 8.21 -12.92 8.41
C ILE A 234 6.98 -12.22 9.01
N CYS A 235 6.44 -11.24 8.29
CA CYS A 235 5.27 -10.46 8.71
C CYS A 235 4.07 -11.35 9.05
N GLN A 236 3.74 -11.40 10.35
CA GLN A 236 2.63 -12.21 10.84
C GLN A 236 1.25 -11.65 10.44
N LEU A 237 1.15 -10.32 10.28
CA LEU A 237 -0.08 -9.67 9.83
C LEU A 237 -0.41 -10.07 8.39
N HIS A 238 0.57 -10.04 7.48
CA HIS A 238 0.38 -10.55 6.11
C HIS A 238 -0.02 -12.03 6.14
N GLY A 239 0.63 -12.84 6.98
CA GLY A 239 0.22 -14.24 7.18
C GLY A 239 -1.21 -14.42 7.70
N ASN A 240 -1.74 -13.48 8.49
CA ASN A 240 -3.11 -13.50 8.99
C ASN A 240 -4.16 -13.14 7.92
N GLU A 241 -3.77 -12.43 6.86
CA GLU A 241 -4.64 -12.11 5.74
C GLU A 241 -4.93 -13.32 4.84
N LEU A 242 -3.98 -14.25 4.72
CA LEU A 242 -4.06 -15.38 3.78
C LEU A 242 -5.27 -16.32 4.03
N PRO A 243 -5.62 -16.69 5.29
CA PRO A 243 -6.82 -17.48 5.55
C PRO A 243 -8.12 -16.77 5.18
N LEU A 244 -8.25 -15.46 5.48
CA LEU A 244 -9.42 -14.68 5.08
C LEU A 244 -9.53 -14.62 3.56
N ARG A 245 -8.41 -14.39 2.87
CA ARG A 245 -8.33 -14.42 1.41
C ARG A 245 -8.85 -15.72 0.84
N HIS A 246 -8.35 -16.84 1.35
CA HIS A 246 -8.70 -18.14 0.82
C HIS A 246 -10.17 -18.48 1.11
N LEU A 247 -10.66 -18.20 2.33
CA LEU A 247 -12.08 -18.41 2.66
C LEU A 247 -13.00 -17.56 1.77
N PHE A 248 -12.66 -16.29 1.58
CA PHE A 248 -13.41 -15.41 0.68
C PHE A 248 -13.46 -15.96 -0.74
N GLN A 249 -12.34 -16.46 -1.26
CA GLN A 249 -12.30 -17.07 -2.59
C GLN A 249 -13.10 -18.37 -2.72
N ILE A 250 -13.28 -19.13 -1.63
CA ILE A 250 -14.14 -20.31 -1.60
C ILE A 250 -15.62 -19.90 -1.65
N ILE A 251 -15.99 -18.85 -0.92
CA ILE A 251 -17.39 -18.44 -0.74
C ILE A 251 -17.87 -17.56 -1.90
N ASP A 252 -17.15 -16.49 -2.22
CA ASP A 252 -17.54 -15.51 -3.23
C ASP A 252 -16.94 -15.84 -4.61
N GLY A 253 -15.83 -16.58 -4.63
CA GLY A 253 -15.11 -16.94 -5.86
C GLY A 253 -13.82 -16.15 -6.07
N LYS A 254 -13.10 -16.52 -7.13
CA LYS A 254 -11.85 -15.85 -7.51
C LYS A 254 -12.11 -14.46 -8.07
N THR A 255 -11.14 -13.56 -7.93
CA THR A 255 -11.17 -12.23 -8.52
C THR A 255 -11.18 -12.30 -10.06
N SER A 256 -11.85 -11.35 -10.72
CA SER A 256 -11.91 -11.23 -12.19
C SER A 256 -10.81 -10.34 -12.76
N GLY A 257 -10.17 -9.53 -11.92
CA GLY A 257 -9.12 -8.60 -12.30
C GLY A 257 -8.42 -8.01 -11.06
N PRO A 258 -7.56 -6.99 -11.24
CA PRO A 258 -6.79 -6.38 -10.14
C PRO A 258 -7.64 -5.66 -9.09
N ASN A 259 -8.87 -5.26 -9.44
CA ASN A 259 -9.77 -4.47 -8.60
C ASN A 259 -11.23 -4.96 -8.62
N SER A 260 -11.50 -6.16 -9.14
CA SER A 260 -12.89 -6.63 -9.35
C SER A 260 -13.11 -8.05 -8.85
N PHE A 261 -14.25 -8.24 -8.18
CA PHE A 261 -14.73 -9.52 -7.68
C PHE A 261 -15.77 -10.12 -8.63
N LYS A 262 -15.76 -11.45 -8.76
CA LYS A 262 -16.76 -12.16 -9.59
C LYS A 262 -18.07 -12.40 -8.84
N GLY A 263 -17.97 -12.74 -7.56
CA GLY A 263 -19.12 -13.08 -6.73
C GLY A 263 -19.97 -11.90 -6.34
N VAL A 264 -21.18 -12.23 -5.88
CA VAL A 264 -22.21 -11.25 -5.54
C VAL A 264 -21.78 -10.41 -4.34
N ILE A 265 -21.21 -11.05 -3.31
CA ILE A 265 -20.77 -10.36 -2.10
C ILE A 265 -19.69 -9.35 -2.48
N GLY A 266 -18.64 -9.79 -3.17
CA GLY A 266 -17.53 -8.92 -3.53
C GLY A 266 -17.92 -7.72 -4.41
N LYS A 267 -18.91 -7.89 -5.30
CA LYS A 267 -19.45 -6.80 -6.13
C LYS A 267 -20.22 -5.77 -5.29
N GLU A 268 -21.01 -6.21 -4.33
CA GLU A 268 -21.79 -5.34 -3.45
C GLU A 268 -20.93 -4.56 -2.46
N LEU A 269 -19.71 -5.04 -2.15
CA LEU A 269 -18.81 -4.35 -1.22
C LEU A 269 -18.26 -3.03 -1.79
N ASN A 270 -18.30 -2.80 -3.10
CA ASN A 270 -17.83 -1.55 -3.72
C ASN A 270 -18.92 -0.47 -3.75
N CYS A 271 -19.53 -0.20 -2.59
CA CYS A 271 -20.55 0.83 -2.43
C CYS A 271 -20.12 1.90 -1.43
N ASP A 272 -20.91 2.98 -1.39
CA ASP A 272 -20.88 3.97 -0.31
C ASP A 272 -21.71 3.44 0.88
N PHE A 273 -21.04 3.20 2.00
CA PHE A 273 -21.70 2.75 3.23
C PHE A 273 -22.24 3.90 4.06
N THR A 274 -21.87 5.16 3.79
CA THR A 274 -22.39 6.31 4.54
C THR A 274 -23.89 6.49 4.33
N CYS A 275 -24.39 6.09 3.15
CA CYS A 275 -25.81 6.09 2.79
C CYS A 275 -26.58 4.84 3.26
N LYS A 276 -25.92 3.84 3.86
CA LYS A 276 -26.56 2.59 4.31
C LYS A 276 -26.84 2.66 5.82
N PRO A 277 -28.10 2.69 6.27
CA PRO A 277 -28.40 2.70 7.70
C PRO A 277 -27.96 1.39 8.37
N ILE A 278 -27.75 1.46 9.68
CA ILE A 278 -27.56 0.26 10.51
C ILE A 278 -28.92 -0.43 10.65
N ALA A 279 -28.95 -1.73 10.38
CA ALA A 279 -30.16 -2.55 10.48
C ALA A 279 -30.32 -3.11 11.90
N ALA A 280 -31.49 -3.68 12.18
CA ALA A 280 -31.67 -4.55 13.35
C ALA A 280 -31.03 -5.93 13.10
N TYR A 281 -29.71 -5.96 12.94
CA TYR A 281 -28.94 -7.18 12.68
C TYR A 281 -28.82 -8.04 13.95
N HIS A 282 -28.56 -9.34 13.77
CA HIS A 282 -28.31 -10.24 14.89
C HIS A 282 -26.84 -10.13 15.34
N PRO A 283 -26.55 -9.85 16.63
CA PRO A 283 -25.18 -9.85 17.12
C PRO A 283 -24.54 -11.23 16.99
N LEU A 284 -23.25 -11.28 16.67
CA LEU A 284 -22.52 -12.55 16.56
C LEU A 284 -21.55 -12.70 17.72
N CYS A 285 -21.56 -13.89 18.35
CA CYS A 285 -20.52 -14.22 19.31
C CYS A 285 -19.15 -14.18 18.62
N GLY A 286 -18.22 -13.40 19.18
CA GLY A 286 -16.89 -13.21 18.64
C GLY A 286 -15.84 -13.19 19.74
N LYS A 287 -14.57 -13.32 19.34
CA LYS A 287 -13.41 -13.41 20.24
C LYS A 287 -12.53 -12.16 20.17
N THR A 288 -13.01 -11.07 19.58
CA THR A 288 -12.27 -9.81 19.53
C THR A 288 -12.26 -9.22 20.92
N GLN A 289 -11.07 -9.20 21.52
CA GLN A 289 -10.84 -8.72 22.88
C GLN A 289 -10.53 -7.24 22.89
N LEU A 290 -10.79 -6.61 24.03
CA LEU A 290 -10.33 -5.26 24.30
C LEU A 290 -8.79 -5.22 24.27
N ILE A 291 -8.24 -4.15 23.73
CA ILE A 291 -6.80 -3.90 23.68
C ILE A 291 -6.43 -2.69 24.54
N ASP A 292 -5.16 -2.59 24.89
CA ASP A 292 -4.63 -1.45 25.63
C ASP A 292 -4.88 -0.12 24.90
N CYS A 293 -5.17 0.93 25.66
CA CYS A 293 -5.54 2.24 25.11
C CYS A 293 -4.38 2.90 24.35
N ASP A 294 -3.13 2.64 24.71
CA ASP A 294 -1.95 3.16 24.02
C ASP A 294 -1.72 2.44 22.69
N ILE A 295 -2.03 1.14 22.62
CA ILE A 295 -2.05 0.41 21.35
C ILE A 295 -3.15 1.00 20.46
N LEU A 296 -4.36 1.18 21.01
CA LEU A 296 -5.51 1.71 20.27
C LEU A 296 -5.23 3.10 19.67
N LYS A 297 -4.56 4.00 20.42
CA LYS A 297 -4.18 5.34 19.92
C LYS A 297 -3.28 5.27 18.69
N ASN A 298 -2.35 4.32 18.66
CA ASN A 298 -1.38 4.12 17.59
C ASN A 298 -1.93 3.39 16.35
N LEU A 299 -3.17 2.89 16.39
CA LEU A 299 -3.81 2.30 15.22
C LEU A 299 -4.17 3.35 14.17
N ASN A 300 -4.00 2.99 12.89
CA ASN A 300 -4.47 3.83 11.79
C ASN A 300 -6.01 3.79 11.66
N LYS A 301 -6.57 4.64 10.78
CA LYS A 301 -8.02 4.77 10.60
C LYS A 301 -8.71 3.43 10.28
N ASP A 302 -8.19 2.65 9.34
CA ASP A 302 -8.78 1.36 8.95
C ASP A 302 -8.68 0.31 10.06
N GLN A 303 -7.60 0.32 10.85
CA GLN A 303 -7.41 -0.58 12.00
C GLN A 303 -8.32 -0.23 13.17
N LYS A 304 -8.50 1.06 13.48
CA LYS A 304 -9.48 1.54 14.47
C LYS A 304 -10.89 1.18 14.04
N TYR A 305 -11.20 1.34 12.76
CA TYR A 305 -12.48 0.91 12.20
C TYR A 305 -12.71 -0.59 12.40
N LEU A 306 -11.74 -1.44 12.05
CA LEU A 306 -11.81 -2.89 12.27
C LEU A 306 -12.09 -3.23 13.74
N TYR A 307 -11.40 -2.57 14.66
CA TYR A 307 -11.57 -2.79 16.10
C TYR A 307 -13.00 -2.46 16.52
N ASN A 308 -13.45 -1.23 16.24
CA ASN A 308 -14.76 -0.74 16.64
C ASN A 308 -15.91 -1.54 15.99
N ILE A 309 -15.80 -1.89 14.71
CA ILE A 309 -16.85 -2.60 13.98
C ILE A 309 -16.95 -4.07 14.40
N CYS A 310 -15.83 -4.72 14.77
CA CYS A 310 -15.88 -6.05 15.41
C CYS A 310 -16.62 -6.01 16.75
N HIS A 311 -16.36 -4.99 17.59
CA HIS A 311 -17.08 -4.82 18.85
C HIS A 311 -18.57 -4.49 18.65
N ALA A 312 -18.91 -3.72 17.62
CA ALA A 312 -20.30 -3.46 17.27
C ALA A 312 -21.02 -4.76 16.88
N VAL A 313 -20.43 -5.55 15.96
CA VAL A 313 -20.98 -6.86 15.57
C VAL A 313 -21.17 -7.80 16.76
N GLN A 314 -20.24 -7.78 17.72
CA GLN A 314 -20.32 -8.64 18.92
C GLN A 314 -21.38 -8.19 19.93
N THR A 315 -21.58 -6.88 20.09
CA THR A 315 -22.50 -6.33 21.11
C THR A 315 -23.88 -6.01 20.57
N GLY A 316 -24.04 -5.88 19.25
CA GLY A 316 -25.24 -5.34 18.61
C GLY A 316 -25.31 -3.82 18.64
N ILE A 317 -24.33 -3.13 19.22
CA ILE A 317 -24.37 -1.69 19.44
C ILE A 317 -23.36 -1.02 18.50
N CYS A 318 -23.87 -0.25 17.54
CA CYS A 318 -23.05 0.58 16.64
C CYS A 318 -23.25 2.06 16.99
N SER A 319 -22.17 2.80 17.24
CA SER A 319 -22.26 4.25 17.42
C SER A 319 -22.62 4.96 16.12
N SER A 320 -23.23 6.13 16.22
CA SER A 320 -23.56 6.98 15.05
C SER A 320 -22.31 7.42 14.29
N GLU A 321 -21.22 7.71 15.00
CA GLU A 321 -19.91 8.01 14.41
C GLU A 321 -19.38 6.83 13.59
N LEU A 322 -19.39 5.61 14.14
CA LEU A 322 -18.94 4.43 13.41
C LEU A 322 -19.84 4.12 12.20
N ALA A 323 -21.15 4.34 12.34
CA ALA A 323 -22.13 4.09 11.28
C ALA A 323 -21.94 5.03 10.07
N SER A 324 -21.55 6.29 10.32
CA SER A 324 -21.33 7.32 9.29
C SER A 324 -19.95 7.26 8.64
N MET A 325 -19.03 6.46 9.18
CA MET A 325 -17.70 6.27 8.59
C MET A 325 -17.72 5.36 7.36
N GLN A 326 -17.07 5.82 6.29
CA GLN A 326 -16.78 5.01 5.10
C GLN A 326 -15.53 4.15 5.32
N PRO A 327 -15.61 2.80 5.21
CA PRO A 327 -14.44 1.94 5.17
C PRO A 327 -13.50 2.29 4.01
N GLY A 328 -12.20 2.09 4.19
CA GLY A 328 -11.20 2.29 3.12
C GLY A 328 -11.54 1.52 1.82
N PRO A 329 -11.04 1.98 0.66
CA PRO A 329 -11.34 1.35 -0.63
C PRO A 329 -10.83 -0.11 -0.70
N LEU A 330 -11.49 -0.91 -1.53
CA LEU A 330 -11.08 -2.29 -1.77
C LEU A 330 -9.76 -2.33 -2.54
N HIS A 331 -8.82 -3.14 -2.06
CA HIS A 331 -7.57 -3.41 -2.73
C HIS A 331 -7.16 -4.86 -2.47
N HIS A 332 -6.78 -5.62 -3.50
CA HIS A 332 -6.49 -7.05 -3.33
C HIS A 332 -5.23 -7.37 -2.50
N ALA A 333 -4.41 -6.35 -2.21
CA ALA A 333 -3.29 -6.44 -1.26
C ALA A 333 -3.62 -5.94 0.16
N ARG A 334 -4.85 -5.47 0.44
CA ARG A 334 -5.24 -4.98 1.78
C ARG A 334 -6.51 -5.69 2.24
N TRP A 335 -6.35 -6.81 2.93
CA TRP A 335 -7.50 -7.63 3.37
C TRP A 335 -8.24 -7.02 4.56
N THR A 336 -7.59 -6.12 5.31
CA THR A 336 -8.24 -5.34 6.37
C THR A 336 -9.43 -4.52 5.84
N THR A 337 -9.30 -3.86 4.68
CA THR A 337 -10.39 -3.03 4.13
C THR A 337 -11.55 -3.88 3.65
N LEU A 338 -11.28 -5.05 3.08
CA LEU A 338 -12.30 -6.04 2.75
C LEU A 338 -13.02 -6.56 4.01
N ALA A 339 -12.29 -6.87 5.07
CA ALA A 339 -12.89 -7.28 6.34
C ALA A 339 -13.81 -6.19 6.92
N ASN A 340 -13.35 -4.94 6.91
CA ASN A 340 -14.15 -3.79 7.36
C ASN A 340 -15.45 -3.66 6.56
N ARG A 341 -15.38 -3.77 5.23
CA ARG A 341 -16.55 -3.68 4.35
C ARG A 341 -17.52 -4.86 4.54
N LEU A 342 -17.02 -6.07 4.77
CA LEU A 342 -17.86 -7.23 5.08
C LEU A 342 -18.63 -7.04 6.39
N LEU A 343 -17.92 -6.63 7.46
CA LEU A 343 -18.54 -6.33 8.76
C LEU A 343 -19.57 -5.22 8.63
N ARG A 344 -19.23 -4.16 7.89
CA ARG A 344 -20.12 -3.02 7.66
C ARG A 344 -21.36 -3.38 6.83
N SER A 345 -21.21 -4.29 5.87
CA SER A 345 -22.33 -4.83 5.08
C SER A 345 -23.28 -5.65 5.95
N TYR A 346 -22.72 -6.53 6.79
CA TYR A 346 -23.49 -7.37 7.69
C TYR A 346 -24.39 -6.58 8.65
N ILE A 347 -23.85 -5.56 9.31
CA ILE A 347 -24.65 -4.74 10.25
C ILE A 347 -25.67 -3.83 9.56
N SER A 348 -25.64 -3.74 8.22
CA SER A 348 -26.63 -3.02 7.41
C SER A 348 -27.76 -3.91 6.89
N MET A 349 -27.78 -5.19 7.26
CA MET A 349 -28.79 -6.14 6.80
C MET A 349 -29.58 -6.70 7.98
N ILE A 350 -30.91 -6.69 7.88
CA ILE A 350 -31.78 -7.38 8.86
C ILE A 350 -31.59 -8.90 8.71
N HIS A 351 -31.47 -9.38 7.47
CA HIS A 351 -31.29 -10.79 7.13
C HIS A 351 -30.06 -10.99 6.25
N PRO A 352 -28.85 -11.01 6.84
CA PRO A 352 -27.61 -11.28 6.09
C PRO A 352 -27.64 -12.70 5.53
N THR A 353 -27.05 -12.89 4.34
CA THR A 353 -26.97 -14.22 3.72
C THR A 353 -26.14 -15.18 4.60
N PRO A 354 -26.37 -16.51 4.51
CA PRO A 354 -25.54 -17.49 5.19
C PRO A 354 -24.05 -17.35 4.86
N GLU A 355 -23.74 -17.03 3.61
CA GLU A 355 -22.38 -16.82 3.09
C GLU A 355 -21.70 -15.60 3.74
N LEU A 356 -22.41 -14.45 3.79
CA LEU A 356 -21.91 -13.25 4.45
C LEU A 356 -21.72 -13.47 5.96
N SER A 357 -22.69 -14.12 6.60
CA SER A 357 -22.63 -14.46 8.02
C SER A 357 -21.44 -15.36 8.33
N ARG A 358 -21.14 -16.32 7.46
CA ARG A 358 -19.97 -17.22 7.58
C ARG A 358 -18.65 -16.45 7.52
N LEU A 359 -18.53 -15.49 6.60
CA LEU A 359 -17.35 -14.62 6.48
C LEU A 359 -17.18 -13.72 7.70
N VAL A 360 -18.25 -13.07 8.15
CA VAL A 360 -18.20 -12.20 9.34
C VAL A 360 -17.88 -12.98 10.60
N ASN A 361 -18.49 -14.15 10.77
CA ASN A 361 -18.19 -15.05 11.87
C ASN A 361 -16.70 -15.42 11.90
N PHE A 362 -16.10 -15.72 10.75
CA PHE A 362 -14.66 -15.95 10.64
C PHE A 362 -13.86 -14.71 11.05
N ILE A 363 -14.29 -13.52 10.64
CA ILE A 363 -13.57 -12.28 10.95
C ILE A 363 -13.51 -12.03 12.46
N VAL A 364 -14.66 -12.09 13.15
CA VAL A 364 -14.74 -11.78 14.59
C VAL A 364 -14.19 -12.89 15.49
N ASN A 365 -14.09 -14.13 15.00
CA ASN A 365 -13.60 -15.27 15.78
C ASN A 365 -12.15 -15.69 15.47
N TYR A 366 -11.60 -15.31 14.31
CA TYR A 366 -10.24 -15.66 13.89
C TYR A 366 -9.43 -14.43 13.46
N TYR A 367 -9.87 -13.73 12.40
CA TYR A 367 -9.04 -12.72 11.75
C TYR A 367 -8.71 -11.56 12.68
N ALA A 368 -9.73 -10.88 13.22
CA ALA A 368 -9.54 -9.73 14.10
C ALA A 368 -8.87 -10.11 15.44
N PRO A 369 -9.25 -11.19 16.15
CA PRO A 369 -8.57 -11.61 17.37
C PRO A 369 -7.06 -11.83 17.18
N VAL A 370 -6.67 -12.58 16.14
CA VAL A 370 -5.26 -12.83 15.82
C VAL A 370 -4.56 -11.54 15.40
N TRP A 371 -5.23 -10.68 14.61
CA TRP A 371 -4.69 -9.39 14.17
C TRP A 371 -4.34 -8.49 15.36
N PHE A 372 -5.27 -8.32 16.31
CA PHE A 372 -5.07 -7.47 17.48
C PHE A 372 -4.12 -8.10 18.49
N ARG A 373 -4.04 -9.43 18.59
CA ARG A 373 -2.99 -10.10 19.38
C ARG A 373 -1.60 -9.76 18.85
N ILE A 374 -1.39 -9.87 17.53
CA ILE A 374 -0.10 -9.53 16.89
C ILE A 374 0.22 -8.06 17.10
N LYS A 375 -0.75 -7.16 16.90
CA LYS A 375 -0.55 -5.73 17.14
C LYS A 375 -0.21 -5.40 18.58
N SER A 376 -0.76 -6.14 19.53
CA SER A 376 -0.48 -5.95 20.96
C SER A 376 0.83 -6.57 21.42
N ASN A 377 1.37 -7.52 20.66
CA ASN A 377 2.61 -8.25 20.98
C ASN A 377 3.49 -8.35 19.73
N PRO A 378 3.99 -7.22 19.19
CA PRO A 378 4.65 -7.18 17.88
C PRO A 378 6.12 -7.59 17.91
N ILE A 379 6.74 -7.66 19.10
CA ILE A 379 8.15 -7.99 19.26
C ILE A 379 8.44 -9.43 18.84
N CYS A 380 9.63 -9.68 18.32
CA CYS A 380 9.99 -10.98 17.75
C CYS A 380 9.91 -12.14 18.77
N THR A 381 10.15 -11.87 20.05
CA THR A 381 10.07 -12.86 21.14
C THR A 381 8.64 -13.37 21.39
N ASP A 382 7.61 -12.60 21.00
CA ASP A 382 6.21 -13.04 21.04
C ASP A 382 5.77 -13.72 19.74
N GLY A 383 6.62 -13.70 18.71
CA GLY A 383 6.36 -14.34 17.41
C GLY A 383 5.85 -15.78 17.53
N PRO A 384 6.53 -16.68 18.27
CA PRO A 384 6.07 -18.06 18.46
C PRO A 384 4.70 -18.16 19.13
N LYS A 385 4.41 -17.31 20.13
CA LYS A 385 3.12 -17.30 20.83
C LYS A 385 1.99 -16.86 19.90
N ASN A 386 2.22 -15.82 19.10
CA ASN A 386 1.27 -15.35 18.10
C ASN A 386 1.01 -16.42 17.03
N MET A 387 2.06 -17.13 16.58
CA MET A 387 1.93 -18.23 15.63
C MET A 387 1.14 -19.41 16.22
N PHE A 388 1.38 -19.74 17.48
CA PHE A 388 0.64 -20.79 18.18
C PHE A 388 -0.83 -20.45 18.34
N LEU A 389 -1.19 -19.21 18.69
CA LEU A 389 -2.58 -18.77 18.70
C LEU A 389 -3.24 -18.94 17.33
N ARG A 390 -2.54 -18.53 16.26
CA ARG A 390 -3.02 -18.71 14.89
C ARG A 390 -3.29 -20.18 14.56
N TYR A 391 -2.43 -21.09 15.02
CA TYR A 391 -2.63 -22.53 14.90
C TYR A 391 -3.84 -23.02 15.72
N LEU A 392 -4.01 -22.59 16.96
CA LEU A 392 -5.19 -22.97 17.77
C LEU A 392 -6.50 -22.51 17.14
N CYS A 393 -6.51 -21.31 16.55
CA CYS A 393 -7.67 -20.78 15.87
C CYS A 393 -7.87 -21.42 14.48
N TYR A 394 -6.89 -22.18 13.95
CA TYR A 394 -6.97 -22.82 12.63
C TYR A 394 -8.14 -23.79 12.49
N GLU A 395 -8.59 -24.42 13.58
CA GLU A 395 -9.78 -25.29 13.53
C GLU A 395 -11.06 -24.53 13.15
N ILE A 396 -11.16 -23.23 13.50
CA ILE A 396 -12.27 -22.37 13.04
C ILE A 396 -12.22 -22.28 11.52
N TYR A 397 -11.06 -21.93 10.97
CA TYR A 397 -10.84 -21.90 9.53
C TYR A 397 -11.17 -23.25 8.86
N ARG A 398 -10.71 -24.37 9.45
CA ARG A 398 -10.93 -25.72 8.92
C ARG A 398 -12.41 -26.09 8.91
N SER A 399 -13.14 -25.79 9.98
CA SER A 399 -14.60 -26.02 10.04
C SER A 399 -15.35 -25.23 8.96
N LEU A 400 -14.87 -24.04 8.65
CA LEU A 400 -15.47 -23.14 7.65
C LEU A 400 -14.94 -23.37 6.22
N THR A 401 -14.11 -24.39 5.97
CA THR A 401 -13.61 -24.71 4.62
C THR A 401 -13.84 -26.15 4.19
N LYS A 402 -14.34 -27.02 5.09
CA LYS A 402 -14.87 -28.33 4.71
C LYS A 402 -16.10 -28.14 3.82
N LYS A 403 -16.06 -28.79 2.66
CA LYS A 403 -17.22 -28.96 1.76
C LYS A 403 -18.14 -30.04 2.31
#